data_AF-A0A7S3HHY3-F1
#
_entry.id   AF-A0A7S3HHY3-F1
#
_cell.length_a   1.000
_cell.length_b   1.000
_cell.length_c   1.000
_cell.angle_alpha   90.00
_cell.angle_beta   90.00
_cell.angle_gamma   90.00
#
_symmetry.space_group_name_H-M   'P 1'
#
loop_
_entity.id
_entity.type
_entity.pdbx_description
1 polymer ?
#
loop_
_entity_poly.entity_id
_entity_poly.type
_entity_poly.pdbx_seq_one_letter_code
_entity_poly.pdbx_strand_id
1 'polypeptide(L)'
;PVRSGRTYFGERPAMIEVRHYQESTELLIPKVAFQRVVRDLVEQVRLKMKTEAQKDDLATSSGFNTGYRFHPQALLALQEASEEYLVGLMEDGVCCAVHSKRITLMTKDLRLTQRLRGAQDPGAPLGGSD
;
A
#
# COMPACT_ATOMS: atom_id res chain seq x y z
N PRO A 1 33.59 -28.29 8.84
CA PRO A 1 33.68 -27.30 7.74
C PRO A 1 33.06 -25.95 8.13
N VAL A 2 33.92 -25.00 8.52
CA VAL A 2 33.52 -23.63 8.89
C VAL A 2 33.04 -22.91 7.62
N ARG A 3 31.77 -22.52 7.59
CA ARG A 3 31.23 -21.67 6.51
C ARG A 3 31.85 -20.30 6.67
N SER A 4 32.84 -19.99 5.82
CA SER A 4 33.39 -18.65 5.66
C SER A 4 32.22 -17.68 5.43
N GLY A 5 31.97 -16.81 6.41
CA GLY A 5 30.99 -15.75 6.28
C GLY A 5 31.45 -14.82 5.18
N ARG A 6 30.61 -14.61 4.16
CA ARG A 6 30.84 -13.57 3.16
C ARG A 6 30.78 -12.21 3.85
N THR A 7 31.91 -11.75 4.34
CA THR A 7 32.10 -10.37 4.75
C THR A 7 32.09 -9.54 3.47
N TYR A 8 31.02 -8.78 3.27
CA TYR A 8 30.96 -7.80 2.19
C TYR A 8 32.01 -6.72 2.48
N PHE A 9 33.17 -6.86 1.86
CA PHE A 9 34.18 -5.82 1.83
C PHE A 9 33.79 -4.87 0.69
N GLY A 10 32.92 -3.90 0.99
CA GLY A 10 32.32 -3.01 -0.01
C GLY A 10 31.11 -2.25 0.53
N GLU A 11 30.37 -1.58 -0.36
CA GLU A 11 29.10 -0.93 -0.02
C GLU A 11 28.10 -1.94 0.58
N ARG A 12 27.28 -1.48 1.52
CA ARG A 12 26.29 -2.33 2.18
C ARG A 12 25.28 -2.81 1.12
N PRO A 13 24.85 -4.09 1.14
CA PRO A 13 23.86 -4.61 0.18
C PRO A 13 22.62 -3.71 0.03
N ALA A 14 22.12 -3.15 1.14
CA ALA A 14 21.00 -2.22 1.13
C ALA A 14 21.25 -0.94 0.29
N MET A 15 22.48 -0.42 0.24
CA MET A 15 22.80 0.76 -0.58
C MET A 15 22.82 0.43 -2.07
N ILE A 16 23.29 -0.77 -2.41
CA ILE A 16 23.28 -1.28 -3.79
C ILE A 16 21.83 -1.44 -4.27
N GLU A 17 20.97 -2.02 -3.43
CA GLU A 17 19.54 -2.16 -3.71
C GLU A 17 18.85 -0.81 -3.89
N VAL A 18 19.09 0.16 -2.99
CA VAL A 18 18.53 1.52 -3.11
C VAL A 18 18.90 2.15 -4.45
N ARG A 19 20.17 2.08 -4.85
CA ARG A 19 20.60 2.64 -6.13
C ARG A 19 19.94 1.94 -7.31
N HIS A 20 19.89 0.61 -7.28
CA HIS A 20 19.25 -0.17 -8.34
C HIS A 20 17.77 0.22 -8.53
N TYR A 21 17.01 0.32 -7.44
CA TYR A 21 15.58 0.67 -7.49
C TYR A 21 15.30 2.15 -7.74
N GLN A 22 16.29 3.03 -7.52
CA GLN A 22 16.19 4.45 -7.93
C GLN A 22 16.50 4.65 -9.42
N GLU A 23 17.30 3.76 -10.03
CA GLU A 23 17.63 3.81 -11.46
C GLU A 23 16.56 3.08 -12.31
N SER A 24 15.83 2.13 -11.75
CA SER A 24 14.77 1.38 -12.44
C SER A 24 13.38 1.95 -12.19
N THR A 25 12.43 1.61 -13.05
CA THR A 25 11.00 2.01 -12.94
C THR A 25 10.07 0.81 -13.03
N GLU A 26 10.55 -0.36 -12.60
CA GLU A 26 9.74 -1.58 -12.59
C GLU A 26 8.78 -1.60 -11.40
N LEU A 27 7.61 -2.21 -11.59
CA LEU A 27 6.65 -2.40 -10.51
C LEU A 27 7.16 -3.45 -9.53
N LEU A 28 7.21 -3.10 -8.25
CA LEU A 28 7.81 -3.92 -7.18
C LEU A 28 6.79 -4.88 -6.56
N ILE A 29 5.50 -4.56 -6.61
CA ILE A 29 4.46 -5.43 -6.07
C ILE A 29 4.08 -6.50 -7.11
N PRO A 30 3.98 -7.79 -6.74
CA PRO A 30 3.52 -8.81 -7.67
C PRO A 30 2.10 -8.54 -8.19
N LYS A 31 1.97 -8.37 -9.51
CA LYS A 31 0.71 -8.00 -10.20
C LYS A 31 -0.49 -8.86 -9.78
N VAL A 32 -0.30 -10.18 -9.66
CA VAL A 32 -1.37 -11.12 -9.29
C VAL A 32 -1.82 -10.92 -7.84
N ALA A 33 -0.90 -10.65 -6.92
CA ALA A 33 -1.22 -10.40 -5.52
C ALA A 33 -1.99 -9.08 -5.39
N PHE A 34 -1.52 -8.01 -6.03
CA PHE A 34 -2.19 -6.71 -6.07
C PHE A 34 -3.61 -6.82 -6.64
N GLN A 35 -3.76 -7.48 -7.79
CA GLN A 35 -5.06 -7.69 -8.43
C GLN A 35 -6.06 -8.43 -7.53
N ARG A 36 -5.62 -9.43 -6.76
CA ARG A 36 -6.49 -10.15 -5.81
C ARG A 36 -7.00 -9.20 -4.72
N VAL A 37 -6.11 -8.41 -4.12
CA VAL A 37 -6.47 -7.42 -3.09
C VAL A 37 -7.47 -6.39 -3.64
N VAL A 38 -7.26 -5.87 -4.85
CA VAL A 38 -8.19 -4.91 -5.47
C VAL A 38 -9.59 -5.51 -5.63
N ARG A 39 -9.68 -6.77 -6.08
CA ARG A 39 -10.97 -7.46 -6.26
C ARG A 39 -11.65 -7.72 -4.91
N ASP A 40 -10.88 -8.14 -3.91
CA ASP A 40 -11.40 -8.37 -2.57
C ASP A 40 -11.94 -7.06 -1.95
N LEU A 41 -11.23 -5.95 -2.11
CA LEU A 41 -11.68 -4.63 -1.64
C LEU A 41 -12.97 -4.17 -2.32
N VAL A 42 -13.10 -4.39 -3.64
CA VAL A 42 -14.31 -4.01 -4.37
C VAL A 42 -15.51 -4.85 -3.95
N GLU A 43 -15.34 -6.14 -3.71
CA GLU A 43 -16.42 -6.95 -3.15
C GLU A 43 -16.76 -6.55 -1.71
N GLN A 44 -15.78 -6.18 -0.88
CA GLN A 44 -16.06 -5.62 0.46
C GLN A 44 -16.89 -4.34 0.40
N VAL A 45 -16.54 -3.40 -0.49
CA VAL A 45 -17.29 -2.15 -0.68
C VAL A 45 -18.70 -2.44 -1.18
N ARG A 46 -18.87 -3.37 -2.12
CA ARG A 46 -20.17 -3.82 -2.62
C ARG A 46 -21.04 -4.39 -1.50
N LEU A 47 -20.46 -5.22 -0.63
CA LEU A 47 -21.18 -5.82 0.50
C LEU A 47 -21.60 -4.76 1.51
N LYS A 48 -20.72 -3.80 1.83
CA LYS A 48 -21.05 -2.66 2.72
C LYS A 48 -22.21 -1.82 2.18
N MET A 49 -22.23 -1.53 0.89
CA MET A 49 -23.33 -0.79 0.25
C MET A 49 -24.65 -1.57 0.25
N LYS A 50 -24.61 -2.91 0.08
CA LYS A 50 -25.82 -3.74 0.16
C LYS A 50 -26.46 -3.75 1.55
N THR A 51 -25.64 -3.76 2.61
CA THR A 51 -26.13 -3.71 3.99
C THR A 51 -26.83 -2.39 4.35
N GLU A 52 -26.54 -1.31 3.64
CA GLU A 52 -27.20 -0.01 3.83
C GLU A 52 -28.45 0.14 2.97
N ALA A 53 -28.47 -0.46 1.78
CA ALA A 53 -29.52 -0.25 0.79
C ALA A 53 -30.68 -1.26 0.81
N GLN A 54 -30.54 -2.46 1.40
CA GLN A 54 -31.57 -3.50 1.23
C GLN A 54 -31.72 -4.42 2.44
N LYS A 55 -32.68 -4.08 3.32
CA LYS A 55 -33.22 -4.95 4.38
C LYS A 55 -34.37 -5.84 3.90
N ASP A 56 -34.95 -5.51 2.74
CA ASP A 56 -36.12 -6.20 2.21
C ASP A 56 -35.82 -6.62 0.75
N ASP A 57 -35.64 -7.93 0.55
CA ASP A 57 -36.13 -8.71 -0.61
C ASP A 57 -35.25 -9.93 -0.91
N LEU A 58 -35.82 -11.07 -0.52
CA LEU A 58 -35.77 -12.40 -1.11
C LEU A 58 -34.61 -12.75 -2.06
N ALA A 59 -33.79 -13.67 -1.56
CA ALA A 59 -32.79 -14.44 -2.28
C ALA A 59 -33.22 -14.85 -3.70
N THR A 60 -32.63 -14.19 -4.70
CA THR A 60 -32.50 -14.78 -6.04
C THR A 60 -31.10 -15.38 -6.15
N SER A 61 -31.07 -16.70 -6.01
CA SER A 61 -29.97 -17.58 -6.34
C SER A 61 -29.58 -17.42 -7.81
N SER A 62 -28.48 -16.72 -8.07
CA SER A 62 -27.69 -16.95 -9.28
C SER A 62 -26.21 -16.90 -8.94
N GLY A 63 -25.69 -18.07 -8.60
CA GLY A 63 -24.29 -18.35 -8.29
C GLY A 63 -23.38 -18.29 -9.52
N PHE A 64 -23.37 -17.17 -10.23
CA PHE A 64 -22.37 -16.88 -11.26
C PHE A 64 -21.95 -15.42 -11.17
N ASN A 65 -20.82 -15.16 -10.52
CA ASN A 65 -19.81 -14.18 -10.95
C ASN A 65 -20.32 -12.87 -11.62
N THR A 66 -21.39 -12.25 -11.12
CA THR A 66 -21.73 -10.86 -11.46
C THR A 66 -20.93 -9.93 -10.56
N GLY A 67 -19.61 -10.13 -10.57
CA GLY A 67 -18.62 -9.23 -9.99
C GLY A 67 -18.23 -8.16 -11.01
N TYR A 68 -17.67 -7.06 -10.54
CA TYR A 68 -17.14 -6.02 -11.42
C TYR A 68 -16.04 -6.59 -12.33
N ARG A 69 -16.13 -6.30 -13.63
CA ARG A 69 -15.06 -6.62 -14.59
C ARG A 69 -14.09 -5.45 -14.64
N PHE A 70 -12.80 -5.74 -14.51
CA PHE A 70 -11.75 -4.74 -14.56
C PHE A 70 -11.08 -4.74 -15.93
N HIS A 71 -10.85 -3.55 -16.46
CA HIS A 71 -9.99 -3.38 -17.62
C HIS A 71 -8.52 -3.61 -17.19
N PRO A 72 -7.70 -4.32 -17.98
CA PRO A 72 -6.33 -4.64 -17.57
C PRO A 72 -5.48 -3.38 -17.30
N GLN A 73 -5.63 -2.34 -18.11
CA GLN A 73 -4.90 -1.07 -17.94
C GLN A 73 -5.37 -0.31 -16.70
N ALA A 74 -6.63 -0.47 -16.28
CA ALA A 74 -7.10 0.14 -15.04
C ALA A 74 -6.42 -0.50 -13.81
N LEU A 75 -6.19 -1.81 -13.83
CA LEU A 75 -5.46 -2.49 -12.75
C LEU A 75 -3.99 -2.06 -12.70
N LEU A 76 -3.36 -1.84 -13.86
CA LEU A 76 -1.98 -1.31 -13.92
C LEU A 76 -1.91 0.13 -13.39
N ALA A 77 -2.82 1.00 -13.82
CA ALA A 77 -2.87 2.38 -13.35
C ALA A 77 -3.07 2.48 -11.83
N LEU A 78 -3.95 1.62 -11.27
CA LEU A 78 -4.13 1.53 -9.82
C LEU A 78 -2.85 1.07 -9.11
N GLN A 79 -2.10 0.14 -9.72
CA GLN A 79 -0.85 -0.35 -9.16
C GLN A 79 0.24 0.73 -9.19
N GLU A 80 0.44 1.38 -10.33
CA GLU A 80 1.40 2.48 -10.50
C GLU A 80 1.15 3.59 -9.47
N ALA A 81 -0.09 4.07 -9.36
CA ALA A 81 -0.45 5.12 -8.40
C ALA A 81 -0.25 4.67 -6.94
N SER A 82 -0.52 3.40 -6.62
CA SER A 82 -0.34 2.86 -5.28
C SER A 82 1.13 2.75 -4.90
N GLU A 83 1.98 2.29 -5.81
CA GLU A 83 3.42 2.17 -5.59
C GLU A 83 4.08 3.56 -5.48
N GLU A 84 3.71 4.51 -6.34
CA GLU A 84 4.17 5.90 -6.25
C GLU A 84 3.82 6.52 -4.89
N TYR A 85 2.58 6.34 -4.43
CA TYR A 85 2.15 6.84 -3.14
C TYR A 85 2.96 6.23 -1.98
N LEU A 86 3.20 4.91 -2.01
CA LEU A 86 3.97 4.22 -0.97
C LEU A 86 5.43 4.65 -0.96
N VAL A 87 6.06 4.82 -2.13
CA VAL A 87 7.44 5.32 -2.25
C VAL A 87 7.54 6.72 -1.66
N GLY A 88 6.67 7.65 -2.06
CA GLY A 88 6.68 9.02 -1.52
C GLY A 88 6.40 9.06 -0.02
N LEU A 89 5.52 8.19 0.50
CA LEU A 89 5.28 8.08 1.94
C LEU A 89 6.53 7.57 2.70
N MET A 90 7.26 6.62 2.12
CA MET A 90 8.50 6.09 2.70
C MET A 90 9.62 7.12 2.69
N GLU A 91 9.77 7.90 1.61
CA GLU A 91 10.76 8.99 1.51
C GLU A 91 10.58 10.02 2.63
N ASP A 92 9.36 10.52 2.82
CA ASP A 92 9.06 11.44 3.92
C ASP A 92 9.23 10.78 5.30
N GLY A 93 8.87 9.49 5.41
CA GLY A 93 9.11 8.70 6.61
C GLY A 93 10.60 8.64 6.96
N VAL A 94 11.48 8.53 5.95
CA VAL A 94 12.93 8.51 6.15
C VAL A 94 13.40 9.87 6.67
N CYS A 95 12.88 10.97 6.13
CA CYS A 95 13.13 12.32 6.67
C CYS A 95 12.74 12.42 8.15
N CYS A 96 11.60 11.85 8.56
CA CYS A 96 11.16 11.81 9.97
C CYS A 96 12.09 10.96 10.86
N ALA A 97 12.56 9.82 10.34
CA ALA A 97 13.52 8.97 11.06
C ALA A 97 14.85 9.70 11.29
N VAL A 98 15.37 10.36 10.25
CA VAL A 98 16.61 11.15 10.31
C VAL A 98 16.47 12.36 11.23
N HIS A 99 15.30 13.04 11.20
CA HIS A 99 14.99 14.11 12.14
C HIS A 99 15.10 13.66 13.61
N SER A 100 14.75 12.40 13.88
CA SER A 100 14.90 11.75 15.19
C SER A 100 16.28 11.13 15.45
N LYS A 101 17.29 11.39 14.61
CA LYS A 101 18.65 10.79 14.65
C LYS A 101 18.68 9.27 14.50
N ARG A 102 17.71 8.67 13.80
CA ARG A 102 17.65 7.23 13.49
C ARG A 102 17.82 6.98 12.00
N ILE A 103 18.29 5.78 11.67
CA ILE A 103 18.40 5.29 10.27
C ILE A 103 17.28 4.29 9.95
N THR A 104 16.76 3.59 10.96
CA THR A 104 15.68 2.61 10.81
C THR A 104 14.33 3.30 10.84
N LEU A 105 13.54 3.11 9.78
CA LEU A 105 12.13 3.49 9.70
C LEU A 105 11.29 2.76 10.75
N MET A 106 10.35 3.48 11.36
CA MET A 106 9.39 2.94 12.32
C MET A 106 7.96 3.37 11.98
N THR A 107 6.98 2.66 12.54
CA THR A 107 5.54 2.98 12.35
C THR A 107 5.17 4.39 12.79
N LYS A 108 5.84 4.92 13.82
CA LYS A 108 5.65 6.31 14.28
C LYS A 108 6.10 7.35 13.25
N ASP A 109 7.09 7.03 12.42
CA ASP A 109 7.58 7.92 11.37
C ASP A 109 6.51 8.02 10.27
N LEU A 110 5.97 6.87 9.84
CA LEU A 110 4.90 6.83 8.84
C LEU A 110 3.61 7.50 9.33
N ARG A 111 3.22 7.29 10.60
CA ARG A 111 2.06 7.98 11.19
C ARG A 111 2.26 9.48 11.25
N LEU A 112 3.44 9.93 11.66
CA LEU A 112 3.79 11.36 11.68
C LEU A 112 3.72 11.93 10.26
N THR A 113 4.30 11.25 9.28
CA THR A 113 4.23 11.65 7.87
C THR A 113 2.79 11.78 7.38
N GLN A 114 1.94 10.79 7.64
CA GLN A 114 0.53 10.83 7.24
C GLN A 114 -0.20 12.03 7.87
N ARG A 115 0.04 12.25 9.17
CA ARG A 115 -0.53 13.38 9.91
C ARG A 115 -0.07 14.73 9.33
N LEU A 116 1.20 14.87 8.97
CA LEU A 116 1.74 16.08 8.35
C LEU A 116 1.23 16.29 6.92
N ARG A 117 1.02 15.22 6.16
CA ARG A 117 0.41 15.25 4.82
C ARG A 117 -1.09 15.61 4.84
N GLY A 118 -1.71 15.70 6.03
CA GLY A 118 -3.15 15.91 6.15
C GLY A 118 -3.98 14.66 5.82
N ALA A 119 -3.33 13.49 5.70
CA ALA A 119 -4.04 12.21 5.64
C ALA A 119 -4.57 11.95 7.05
N GLN A 120 -5.85 12.24 7.26
CA GLN A 120 -6.56 12.10 8.53
C GLN A 120 -6.18 10.80 9.23
N ASP A 121 -5.87 10.92 10.54
CA ASP A 121 -5.74 9.78 11.44
C ASP A 121 -6.93 8.84 11.19
N PRO A 122 -6.74 7.56 10.80
CA PRO A 122 -7.84 6.63 10.54
C PRO A 122 -8.69 6.29 11.79
N GLY A 123 -8.45 6.96 12.91
CA GLY A 123 -9.25 6.91 14.14
C GLY A 123 -9.65 8.30 14.68
N ALA A 124 -9.46 9.39 13.94
CA ALA A 124 -10.04 10.67 14.31
C ALA A 124 -11.56 10.65 13.99
N PRO A 125 -12.44 11.01 14.93
CA PRO A 125 -13.86 11.12 14.64
C PRO A 125 -14.07 12.14 13.51
N LEU A 126 -14.76 11.70 12.45
CA LEU A 126 -15.20 12.56 11.36
C LEU A 126 -16.21 13.57 11.93
N GLY A 127 -15.75 14.77 12.27
CA GLY A 127 -16.61 15.83 12.78
C GLY A 127 -15.94 16.75 13.78
N GLY A 128 -15.06 17.61 13.28
CA GLY A 128 -14.67 18.84 13.96
C GLY A 128 -14.84 19.97 12.95
N SER A 129 -16.06 20.47 12.84
CA SER A 129 -16.37 21.72 12.18
C SER A 129 -15.68 22.85 12.91
N ASP A 130 -14.86 23.61 12.20
CA ASP A 130 -14.73 25.07 12.35
C ASP A 130 -14.75 25.68 10.94
#